data_AF-A0A076LCS8-F1
#
_entry.id   AF-A0A076LCS8-F1
#
_cell.length_a   1.000
_cell.length_b   1.000
_cell.length_c   1.000
_cell.angle_alpha   90.00
_cell.angle_beta   90.00
_cell.angle_gamma   90.00
#
_symmetry.space_group_name_H-M   'P 1'
#
loop_
_entity.id
_entity.type
_entity.pdbx_description
1 polymer ?
#
loop_
_entity_poly.entity_id
_entity_poly.type
_entity_poly.pdbx_seq_one_letter_code
_entity_poly.pdbx_strand_id
1 'polypeptide(L)'
;MIDRYTHQQLRIGLVSPQQISTWSKKILPNGEIVGEVTKPYTFHYKTNKPEKDGLFCERIFGPIKSGICACGNYQIIGDEKEDPQFCKQCGVEFVDSRIRRYQMGYIKLAYPVIHVWYLKRLPSYIVNLLDKPLNELEDLVYCG
;
A
#
# COMPACT_ATOMS: atom_id res chain seq x y z
N MET A 1 0.75 -18.78 8.44
CA MET A 1 0.06 -19.97 7.90
C MET A 1 -1.40 -19.82 8.32
N ILE A 2 -2.34 -19.76 7.38
CA ILE A 2 -3.77 -19.65 7.73
C ILE A 2 -4.14 -20.95 8.44
N ASP A 3 -4.63 -20.85 9.66
CA ASP A 3 -5.08 -22.01 10.42
C ASP A 3 -6.32 -22.60 9.73
N ARG A 4 -6.18 -23.83 9.25
CA ARG A 4 -7.22 -24.55 8.48
C ARG A 4 -8.47 -24.84 9.30
N TYR A 5 -8.39 -24.82 10.63
CA TYR A 5 -9.50 -25.20 11.49
C TYR A 5 -10.42 -24.03 11.86
N THR A 6 -9.94 -22.79 11.75
CA THR A 6 -10.68 -21.58 12.15
C THR A 6 -11.43 -20.91 11.01
N HIS A 7 -11.03 -21.12 9.75
CA HIS A 7 -11.61 -20.45 8.59
C HIS A 7 -12.19 -21.47 7.59
N GLN A 8 -13.51 -21.62 7.59
CA GLN A 8 -14.21 -22.60 6.75
C GLN A 8 -14.35 -22.19 5.28
N GLN A 9 -14.24 -20.89 4.96
CA GLN A 9 -14.44 -20.36 3.61
C GLN A 9 -13.46 -19.21 3.31
N LEU A 10 -13.03 -19.14 2.05
CA LEU A 10 -12.26 -18.02 1.50
C LEU A 10 -13.11 -17.30 0.46
N ARG A 11 -13.32 -16.00 0.63
CA ARG A 11 -14.04 -15.15 -0.32
C ARG A 11 -13.06 -14.29 -1.11
N ILE A 12 -13.23 -14.26 -2.42
CA ILE A 12 -12.53 -13.36 -3.34
C ILE A 12 -13.58 -12.44 -3.96
N GLY A 13 -13.25 -11.17 -4.14
CA GLY A 13 -14.17 -10.17 -4.70
C GLY A 13 -13.46 -8.92 -5.18
N LEU A 14 -14.23 -8.03 -5.81
CA LEU A 14 -13.76 -6.71 -6.21
C LEU A 14 -13.42 -5.85 -4.99
N VAL A 15 -12.42 -4.99 -5.16
CA VAL A 15 -11.98 -4.06 -4.13
C VAL A 15 -12.33 -2.64 -4.58
N SER A 16 -13.06 -1.89 -3.76
CA SER A 16 -13.36 -0.49 -4.04
C SER A 16 -12.15 0.41 -3.79
N PRO A 17 -12.02 1.58 -4.44
CA PRO A 17 -10.95 2.53 -4.17
C PRO A 17 -10.86 2.96 -2.69
N GLN A 18 -12.01 3.05 -2.02
CA GLN A 18 -12.10 3.33 -0.59
C GLN A 18 -11.48 2.20 0.23
N GLN A 19 -11.74 0.94 -0.13
CA GLN A 19 -11.18 -0.22 0.55
C GLN A 19 -9.66 -0.31 0.38
N ILE A 20 -9.13 -0.03 -0.81
CA ILE A 20 -7.66 0.07 -1.05
C ILE A 20 -7.04 1.13 -0.12
N SER A 21 -7.70 2.29 -0.03
CA SER A 21 -7.26 3.38 0.85
C SER A 21 -7.29 2.94 2.32
N THR A 22 -8.34 2.26 2.78
CA THR A 22 -8.47 1.79 4.17
C THR A 22 -7.38 0.79 4.54
N TRP A 23 -7.01 -0.13 3.65
CA TRP A 23 -5.95 -1.11 3.92
C TRP A 23 -4.55 -0.51 4.00
N SER A 24 -4.35 0.63 3.31
CA SER A 24 -3.02 1.20 3.13
C SER A 24 -2.76 2.43 4.02
N LYS A 25 -3.81 3.13 4.44
CA LYS A 25 -3.69 4.35 5.26
C LYS A 25 -3.36 4.01 6.70
N LYS A 26 -2.44 4.80 7.28
CA LYS A 26 -2.23 4.90 8.72
C LYS A 26 -2.36 6.34 9.17
N ILE A 27 -2.78 6.52 10.41
CA ILE A 27 -2.82 7.83 11.05
C ILE A 27 -1.68 7.86 12.05
N LEU A 28 -0.75 8.79 11.87
CA LEU A 28 0.34 9.02 12.80
C LEU A 28 -0.15 9.81 14.04
N PRO A 29 0.59 9.78 15.17
CA PRO A 29 0.18 10.50 16.39
C PRO A 29 0.03 12.02 16.22
N ASN A 30 0.64 12.61 15.19
CA ASN A 30 0.50 14.01 14.82
C ASN A 30 -0.76 14.31 13.97
N GLY A 31 -1.58 13.30 13.68
CA GLY A 31 -2.76 13.40 12.81
C GLY A 31 -2.47 13.30 11.31
N GLU A 32 -1.21 13.10 10.90
CA GLU A 32 -0.85 12.95 9.49
C GLU A 32 -1.29 11.58 8.96
N ILE A 33 -1.95 11.57 7.80
CA ILE A 33 -2.30 10.34 7.09
C ILE A 33 -1.14 9.93 6.19
N VAL A 34 -0.61 8.74 6.41
CA VAL A 34 0.46 8.13 5.61
C VAL A 34 -0.04 6.87 4.91
N GLY A 35 0.61 6.48 3.82
CA GLY A 35 0.21 5.30 3.02
C GLY A 35 0.29 5.53 1.51
N GLU A 36 0.25 6.81 1.10
CA GLU A 36 0.38 7.19 -0.30
C GLU A 36 1.85 7.27 -0.72
N VAL A 37 2.20 6.57 -1.81
CA VAL A 37 3.50 6.73 -2.47
C VAL A 37 3.38 7.87 -3.48
N THR A 38 4.05 8.98 -3.19
CA THR A 38 3.97 10.21 -4.01
C THR A 38 5.18 10.41 -4.89
N LYS A 39 6.32 9.81 -4.52
CA LYS A 39 7.57 9.95 -5.27
C LYS A 39 7.95 8.64 -5.97
N PRO A 40 8.52 8.71 -7.18
CA PRO A 40 8.97 7.52 -7.91
C PRO A 40 10.30 6.97 -7.39
N TYR A 41 10.92 7.62 -6.40
CA TYR A 41 12.25 7.28 -5.92
C TYR A 41 12.24 6.01 -5.05
N THR A 42 13.36 5.29 -5.07
CA THR A 42 13.55 4.01 -4.36
C THR A 42 14.48 4.20 -3.17
N PHE A 43 15.79 4.16 -3.42
CA PHE A 43 16.85 4.33 -2.43
C PHE A 43 17.78 5.46 -2.86
N HIS A 44 18.31 6.18 -1.88
CA HIS A 44 19.31 7.19 -2.13
C HIS A 44 20.65 6.53 -2.50
N TYR A 45 21.23 6.93 -3.64
CA TYR A 45 22.41 6.29 -4.24
C TYR A 45 23.66 6.24 -3.34
N LYS A 46 23.88 7.22 -2.45
CA LYS A 46 25.05 7.21 -1.53
C LYS A 46 24.80 6.48 -0.23
N THR A 47 23.59 6.59 0.32
CA THR A 47 23.31 6.15 1.69
C THR A 47 22.63 4.79 1.72
N ASN A 48 22.14 4.29 0.58
CA ASN A 48 21.30 3.11 0.45
C ASN A 48 20.08 3.12 1.39
N LYS A 49 19.66 4.32 1.82
CA LYS A 49 18.47 4.50 2.65
C LYS A 49 17.25 4.71 1.75
N PRO A 50 16.08 4.15 2.09
CA PRO A 50 14.84 4.39 1.36
C PRO A 50 14.49 5.86 1.33
N GLU A 51 14.03 6.34 0.18
CA GLU A 51 13.58 7.71 0.04
C GLU A 51 12.22 7.94 0.73
N LYS A 52 12.06 9.11 1.35
CA LYS A 52 10.81 9.49 2.02
C LYS A 52 9.70 9.66 0.99
N ASP A 53 8.55 9.03 1.25
CA ASP A 53 7.36 8.97 0.39
C ASP A 53 7.59 8.28 -0.97
N GLY A 54 8.70 7.52 -1.09
CA GLY A 54 9.03 6.67 -2.23
C GLY A 54 8.55 5.22 -2.06
N LEU A 55 8.92 4.38 -3.03
CA LEU A 55 8.46 2.99 -3.15
C LEU A 55 8.87 2.08 -1.98
N PHE A 56 9.87 2.45 -1.20
CA PHE A 56 10.37 1.66 -0.06
C PHE A 56 10.30 2.40 1.27
N CYS A 57 9.59 3.54 1.31
CA CYS A 57 9.53 4.44 2.47
C CYS A 57 9.20 3.69 3.77
N GLU A 58 10.07 3.81 4.77
CA GLU A 58 9.91 3.12 6.07
C GLU A 58 8.68 3.61 6.84
N ARG A 59 8.24 4.85 6.61
CA ARG A 59 7.03 5.42 7.23
C ARG A 59 5.75 4.77 6.69
N ILE A 60 5.76 4.35 5.43
CA ILE A 60 4.62 3.69 4.78
C ILE A 60 4.65 2.19 5.11
N PHE A 61 5.76 1.53 4.78
CA PHE A 61 5.85 0.07 4.80
C PHE A 61 6.35 -0.51 6.12
N GLY A 62 6.92 0.29 7.00
CA GLY A 62 7.56 -0.15 8.25
C GLY A 62 9.10 -0.15 8.18
N PRO A 63 9.77 -0.34 9.33
CA PRO A 63 11.22 -0.17 9.47
C PRO A 63 12.02 -1.27 8.75
N ILE A 64 13.21 -0.93 8.23
CA ILE A 64 14.12 -1.93 7.61
C ILE A 64 14.63 -2.93 8.65
N LYS A 65 14.97 -2.43 9.85
CA LYS A 65 15.47 -3.24 10.96
C LYS A 65 14.48 -3.15 12.12
N SER A 66 14.19 -4.29 12.73
CA SER A 66 13.25 -4.39 13.86
C SER A 66 13.63 -3.43 14.99
N GLY A 67 12.69 -2.59 15.41
CA GLY A 67 12.87 -1.63 16.50
C GLY A 67 13.79 -0.44 16.20
N ILE A 68 14.25 -0.27 14.95
CA ILE A 68 15.10 0.87 14.55
C ILE A 68 14.35 1.74 13.54
N CYS A 69 14.23 3.04 13.82
CA CYS A 69 13.61 3.98 12.90
C CYS A 69 14.62 4.50 11.84
N ALA A 70 14.14 5.21 10.81
CA ALA A 70 14.99 5.74 9.74
C ALA A 70 16.06 6.75 10.23
N CYS A 71 15.78 7.46 11.32
CA CYS A 71 16.73 8.38 11.98
C CYS A 71 17.86 7.64 12.73
N GLY A 72 17.69 6.35 13.03
CA GLY A 72 18.63 5.55 13.79
C GLY A 72 18.30 5.41 15.28
N ASN A 73 17.18 5.97 15.75
CA ASN A 73 16.72 5.73 17.13
C ASN A 73 16.26 4.27 17.25
N TYR A 74 16.54 3.67 18.41
CA TYR A 74 16.19 2.29 18.72
C TYR A 74 15.20 2.24 19.89
N GLN A 75 14.23 1.35 19.79
CA GLN A 75 13.29 1.04 20.86
C GLN A 75 13.05 -0.47 20.91
N ILE A 76 12.93 -1.01 22.12
CA ILE A 76 12.62 -2.43 22.34
C ILE A 76 11.17 -2.68 21.93
N ILE A 77 10.96 -3.68 21.07
CA ILE A 77 9.63 -4.05 20.59
C ILE A 77 8.86 -4.73 21.74
N GLY A 78 7.69 -4.19 22.09
CA GLY A 78 6.83 -4.74 23.15
C GLY A 78 6.88 -3.99 24.48
N ASP A 79 7.77 -3.01 24.64
CA ASP A 79 7.71 -2.04 25.75
C ASP A 79 6.67 -0.96 25.42
N GLU A 80 5.40 -1.36 25.41
CA GLU A 80 4.23 -0.51 25.10
C GLU A 80 3.82 0.39 26.28
N LYS A 81 4.49 0.27 27.42
CA LYS A 81 3.98 0.82 28.69
C LYS A 81 4.21 2.32 28.86
N GLU A 82 5.19 2.93 28.18
CA GLU A 82 5.52 4.36 28.38
C GLU A 82 5.93 5.15 27.12
N ASP A 83 6.40 4.49 26.03
CA ASP A 83 6.98 5.20 24.88
C ASP A 83 6.11 5.18 23.61
N PRO A 84 6.16 6.24 22.78
CA PRO A 84 5.37 6.34 21.56
C PRO A 84 5.78 5.26 20.55
N GLN A 85 4.81 4.50 20.06
CA GLN A 85 4.99 3.48 19.02
C GLN A 85 5.62 4.03 17.71
N PHE A 86 5.59 5.35 17.50
CA PHE A 86 6.15 6.02 16.34
C PHE A 86 7.25 6.99 16.73
N CYS A 87 8.29 7.06 15.91
CA CYS A 87 9.34 8.06 16.06
C CYS A 87 8.79 9.48 15.80
N LYS A 88 8.93 10.40 16.77
CA LYS A 88 8.47 11.80 16.66
C LYS A 88 9.09 12.58 15.49
N GLN A 89 10.28 12.18 15.03
CA GLN A 89 11.02 12.88 13.96
C GLN A 89 10.71 12.35 12.55
N CYS A 90 10.78 11.03 12.34
CA CYS A 90 10.56 10.42 11.01
C CYS A 90 9.19 9.77 10.82
N GLY A 91 8.40 9.58 11.90
CA GLY A 91 7.09 8.92 11.84
C GLY A 91 7.16 7.41 11.57
N VAL A 92 8.34 6.80 11.58
CA VAL A 92 8.49 5.34 11.43
C VAL A 92 8.07 4.65 12.72
N GLU A 93 7.32 3.57 12.55
CA GLU A 93 6.80 2.73 13.62
C GLU A 93 7.89 1.78 14.16
N PHE A 94 8.02 1.69 15.49
CA PHE A 94 8.96 0.78 16.16
C PHE A 94 8.37 -0.63 16.26
N VAL A 95 8.41 -1.36 15.15
CA VAL A 95 7.88 -2.73 15.03
C VAL A 95 8.91 -3.66 14.39
N ASP A 96 8.55 -4.94 14.33
CA ASP A 96 9.33 -5.95 13.63
C ASP A 96 9.34 -5.68 12.12
N SER A 97 10.51 -5.77 11.48
CA SER A 97 10.65 -5.50 10.04
C SER A 97 9.87 -6.46 9.15
N ARG A 98 9.39 -7.60 9.69
CA ARG A 98 8.46 -8.52 9.00
C ARG A 98 7.17 -7.83 8.57
N ILE A 99 6.75 -6.74 9.22
CA ILE A 99 5.54 -6.00 8.84
C ILE A 99 5.59 -5.49 7.39
N ARG A 100 6.80 -5.21 6.85
CA ARG A 100 7.03 -4.77 5.46
C ARG A 100 6.50 -5.75 4.41
N ARG A 101 6.26 -7.00 4.77
CA ARG A 101 5.71 -8.03 3.89
C ARG A 101 4.17 -7.99 3.79
N TYR A 102 3.52 -7.33 4.74
CA TYR A 102 2.06 -7.33 4.89
C TYR A 102 1.46 -5.93 4.78
N GLN A 103 2.27 -4.90 5.04
CA GLN A 103 1.86 -3.50 4.96
C GLN A 103 1.60 -3.09 3.50
N MET A 104 0.40 -2.62 3.21
CA MET A 104 0.05 -2.10 1.89
C MET A 104 0.34 -0.60 1.79
N GLY A 105 0.70 -0.17 0.58
CA GLY A 105 0.74 1.24 0.19
C GLY A 105 -0.17 1.42 -1.03
N TYR A 106 -0.51 2.68 -1.33
CA TYR A 106 -1.35 3.00 -2.50
C TYR A 106 -0.79 4.18 -3.28
N ILE A 107 -1.20 4.31 -4.53
CA ILE A 107 -0.93 5.48 -5.37
C ILE A 107 -2.30 6.08 -5.73
N LYS A 108 -2.48 7.36 -5.44
CA LYS A 108 -3.68 8.07 -5.86
C LYS A 108 -3.52 8.50 -7.31
N LEU A 109 -4.34 7.93 -8.18
CA LEU A 109 -4.34 8.32 -9.60
C LEU A 109 -5.05 9.66 -9.78
N ALA A 110 -4.52 10.49 -10.67
CA ALA A 110 -5.15 11.77 -11.03
C ALA A 110 -6.47 11.57 -11.78
N TYR A 111 -6.55 10.50 -12.59
CA TYR A 111 -7.73 10.10 -13.34
C TYR A 111 -8.06 8.63 -13.06
N PRO A 112 -9.35 8.24 -13.11
CA PRO A 112 -9.74 6.84 -12.99
C PRO A 112 -9.18 6.03 -14.17
N VAL A 113 -8.77 4.79 -13.90
CA VAL A 113 -8.26 3.86 -14.91
C VAL A 113 -9.04 2.56 -14.86
N ILE A 114 -9.09 1.86 -15.98
CA ILE A 114 -9.73 0.56 -16.07
C ILE A 114 -8.70 -0.53 -15.81
N HIS A 115 -9.06 -1.49 -14.94
CA HIS A 115 -8.22 -2.64 -14.69
C HIS A 115 -8.28 -3.61 -15.87
N VAL A 116 -7.12 -3.87 -16.50
CA VAL A 116 -6.97 -4.59 -17.77
C VAL A 116 -7.65 -5.97 -17.80
N TRP A 117 -7.68 -6.69 -16.66
CA TRP A 117 -8.37 -7.99 -16.56
C TRP A 117 -9.87 -7.96 -16.86
N TYR A 118 -10.55 -6.82 -16.67
CA TYR A 118 -11.98 -6.70 -16.93
C TYR A 118 -12.30 -6.19 -18.33
N LEU A 119 -11.32 -5.61 -19.02
CA LEU A 119 -11.45 -5.09 -20.38
C LEU A 119 -10.92 -6.06 -21.44
N LYS A 120 -9.67 -6.51 -21.31
CA LYS A 120 -8.95 -7.26 -22.36
C LYS A 120 -9.14 -8.78 -22.30
N ARG A 121 -9.56 -9.31 -21.15
CA ARG A 121 -9.81 -10.75 -21.01
C ARG A 121 -11.05 -11.12 -21.82
N LEU A 122 -11.03 -12.25 -22.54
CA LEU A 122 -12.19 -12.77 -23.25
C LEU A 122 -12.89 -13.89 -22.43
N PRO A 123 -14.23 -13.88 -22.32
CA PRO A 123 -15.12 -12.77 -22.69
C PRO A 123 -14.89 -11.56 -21.75
N SER A 124 -15.01 -10.35 -22.30
CA SER A 124 -14.76 -9.12 -21.55
C SER A 124 -15.94 -8.79 -20.64
N TYR A 125 -15.66 -8.66 -19.34
CA TYR A 125 -16.67 -8.38 -18.33
C TYR A 125 -17.34 -7.02 -18.56
N ILE A 126 -16.55 -6.01 -18.96
CA ILE A 126 -17.07 -4.65 -19.20
C ILE A 126 -17.88 -4.57 -20.49
N VAL A 127 -17.41 -5.23 -21.57
CA VAL A 127 -18.17 -5.36 -22.83
C VAL A 127 -19.52 -5.98 -22.58
N ASN A 128 -19.54 -7.12 -21.87
CA ASN A 128 -20.79 -7.84 -21.57
C ASN A 128 -21.73 -7.01 -20.69
N LEU A 129 -21.19 -6.20 -19.78
CA LEU A 129 -21.99 -5.35 -18.90
C LEU A 129 -22.61 -4.15 -19.64
N LEU A 130 -21.88 -3.57 -20.60
CA LEU A 130 -22.27 -2.36 -21.32
C LEU A 130 -22.96 -2.64 -22.67
N ASP A 131 -22.96 -3.90 -23.12
CA ASP A 131 -23.49 -4.34 -24.41
C ASP A 131 -22.95 -3.53 -25.61
N LYS A 132 -21.64 -3.30 -25.61
CA LYS A 132 -20.91 -2.53 -26.64
C LYS A 132 -19.77 -3.33 -27.24
N PRO A 133 -19.45 -3.14 -28.53
CA PRO A 133 -18.31 -3.82 -29.15
C PRO A 133 -17.00 -3.45 -28.45
N LEU A 134 -16.10 -4.44 -28.32
CA LEU A 134 -14.80 -4.26 -27.65
C LEU A 134 -13.99 -3.11 -28.25
N ASN A 135 -13.98 -2.99 -29.57
CA ASN A 135 -13.23 -1.94 -30.27
C ASN A 135 -13.66 -0.54 -29.83
N GLU A 136 -14.98 -0.28 -29.76
CA GLU A 136 -15.50 1.03 -29.31
C GLU A 136 -15.07 1.35 -27.87
N LEU A 137 -15.10 0.37 -26.97
CA LEU A 137 -14.66 0.56 -25.59
C LEU A 137 -13.14 0.72 -25.46
N GLU A 138 -12.37 0.03 -26.29
CA GLU A 138 -10.91 0.20 -26.31
C GLU A 138 -10.51 1.59 -26.82
N ASP A 139 -11.12 2.06 -27.89
CA ASP A 139 -10.87 3.40 -28.44
C ASP A 139 -11.15 4.47 -27.37
N LEU A 140 -12.27 4.35 -26.64
CA LEU A 140 -12.59 5.26 -25.52
C LEU A 140 -11.57 5.22 -24.37
N VAL A 141 -11.05 4.04 -24.03
CA VAL A 141 -10.13 3.86 -22.90
C VAL A 141 -8.70 4.30 -23.24
N TYR A 142 -8.27 4.04 -24.47
CA TYR A 142 -6.93 4.35 -24.94
C TYR A 142 -6.84 5.73 -25.62
N CYS A 143 -7.93 6.50 -25.64
CA CYS A 143 -8.04 7.76 -26.37
C CYS A 143 -7.63 7.61 -27.85
N GLY A 144 -8.10 6.51 -28.46
CA GLY A 144 -7.89 6.17 -29.87
C GLY A 144 -8.78 6.96 -30.83
#